data_AF-A0A7C4WDK8-F1
#
_entry.id   AF-A0A7C4WDK8-F1
#
_cell.length_a   1.000
_cell.length_b   1.000
_cell.length_c   1.000
_cell.angle_alpha   90.00
_cell.angle_beta   90.00
_cell.angle_gamma   90.00
#
_symmetry.space_group_name_H-M   'P 1'
#
loop_
_entity.id
_entity.type
_entity.pdbx_description
1 polymer ?
#
loop_
_entity_poly.entity_id
_entity_poly.type
_entity_poly.pdbx_seq_one_letter_code
_entity_poly.pdbx_strand_id
1 'polypeptide(L)'
;MIYEIEEYQRLKGFEISFMGRSRRLKEAFSDPELYYYTFMSLPSDKSRLMSLRVIRRWIYQIWTLKLACEALKASKFKGHEYEGRPYWWIEQGSDMCTSIMETPFEDVTFWLEFQPGSGAHMIGMFVERRVPIRPDIVLVKGYFEWTRDFVESGKAIDVIIECKEDPFDKWKGEIESQIIPYQKIFKPRNFIVASLERVPETAKERLKKQGIDVVDDLKPNSESIKEFTSSIVKAFERA
;
A
#
# COMPACT_ATOMS: atom_id res chain seq x y z
N MET A 1 9.80 -5.24 10.70
CA MET A 1 8.89 -4.32 9.99
C MET A 1 8.85 -2.94 10.63
N ILE A 2 8.21 -2.72 11.81
CA ILE A 2 8.17 -1.38 12.45
C ILE A 2 9.58 -0.78 12.59
N TYR A 3 10.52 -1.53 13.18
CA TYR A 3 11.91 -1.10 13.31
C TYR A 3 12.56 -0.69 11.97
N GLU A 4 12.29 -1.43 10.88
CA GLU A 4 12.83 -1.06 9.55
C GLU A 4 12.18 0.20 8.97
N ILE A 5 10.90 0.46 9.30
CA ILE A 5 10.21 1.69 8.90
C ILE A 5 10.78 2.87 9.68
N GLU A 6 11.04 2.72 10.98
CA GLU A 6 11.67 3.75 11.82
C GLU A 6 13.11 4.04 11.39
N GLU A 7 13.89 2.99 11.11
CA GLU A 7 15.23 3.11 10.54
C GLU A 7 15.20 3.88 9.23
N TYR A 8 14.24 3.56 8.36
CA TYR A 8 14.08 4.24 7.07
C TYR A 8 13.70 5.72 7.22
N GLN A 9 12.77 6.06 8.13
CA GLN A 9 12.44 7.44 8.48
C GLN A 9 13.69 8.22 8.90
N ARG A 10 14.49 7.65 9.79
CA ARG A 10 15.73 8.28 10.29
C ARG A 10 16.76 8.48 9.17
N LEU A 11 16.96 7.48 8.32
CA LEU A 11 17.93 7.54 7.22
C LEU A 11 17.53 8.52 6.12
N LYS A 12 16.22 8.69 5.87
CA LYS A 12 15.69 9.55 4.80
C LYS A 12 15.23 10.93 5.28
N GLY A 13 15.23 11.17 6.59
CA GLY A 13 14.93 12.48 7.17
C GLY A 13 13.46 12.90 6.97
N PHE A 14 12.52 11.97 7.14
CA PHE A 14 11.09 12.27 7.12
C PHE A 14 10.39 11.64 8.33
N GLU A 15 9.18 12.11 8.63
CA GLU A 15 8.34 11.58 9.71
C GLU A 15 7.09 10.87 9.16
N ILE A 16 6.49 9.97 9.92
CA ILE A 16 5.18 9.38 9.59
C ILE A 16 4.13 10.03 10.48
N SER A 17 3.13 10.66 9.85
CA SER A 17 2.03 11.28 10.56
C SER A 17 0.74 10.47 10.37
N PHE A 18 0.26 9.90 11.47
CA PHE A 18 -0.96 9.11 11.51
C PHE A 18 -2.17 10.02 11.73
N MET A 19 -2.94 10.23 10.66
CA MET A 19 -4.07 11.17 10.62
C MET A 19 -5.41 10.46 10.81
N GLY A 20 -6.47 11.26 11.00
CA GLY A 20 -7.83 10.78 11.17
C GLY A 20 -7.99 9.86 12.40
N ARG A 21 -8.61 8.69 12.20
CA ARG A 21 -8.91 7.71 13.28
C ARG A 21 -7.78 6.71 13.55
N SER A 22 -6.56 6.99 13.09
CA SER A 22 -5.41 6.08 13.14
C SER A 22 -4.69 6.02 14.51
N ARG A 23 -5.35 6.41 15.60
CA ARG A 23 -4.74 6.46 16.95
C ARG A 23 -4.14 5.13 17.39
N ARG A 24 -4.83 4.02 17.14
CA ARG A 24 -4.34 2.66 17.48
C ARG A 24 -3.10 2.28 16.68
N LEU A 25 -3.00 2.74 15.44
CA LEU A 25 -1.83 2.51 14.60
C LEU A 25 -0.65 3.34 15.12
N LYS A 26 -0.88 4.60 15.47
CA LYS A 26 0.12 5.44 16.13
C LYS A 26 0.64 4.80 17.42
N GLU A 27 -0.26 4.34 18.29
CA GLU A 27 0.11 3.61 19.51
C GLU A 27 0.95 2.37 19.18
N ALA A 28 0.56 1.56 18.20
CA ALA A 28 1.31 0.37 17.80
C ALA A 28 2.72 0.67 17.27
N PHE A 29 2.94 1.82 16.63
CA PHE A 29 4.26 2.26 16.17
C PHE A 29 5.08 2.89 17.30
N SER A 30 4.51 3.78 18.09
CA SER A 30 5.25 4.55 19.11
C SER A 30 5.50 3.79 20.40
N ASP A 31 4.56 2.91 20.80
CA ASP A 31 4.63 2.13 22.03
C ASP A 31 3.88 0.79 21.85
N PRO A 32 4.56 -0.22 21.26
CA PRO A 32 3.96 -1.54 21.02
C PRO A 32 3.45 -2.23 22.30
N GLU A 33 4.06 -1.95 23.45
CA GLU A 33 3.64 -2.51 24.74
C GLU A 33 2.34 -1.87 25.23
N LEU A 34 2.21 -0.54 25.14
CA LEU A 34 0.95 0.14 25.42
C LEU A 34 -0.16 -0.34 24.47
N TYR A 35 0.14 -0.50 23.18
CA TYR A 35 -0.81 -1.08 22.24
C TYR A 35 -1.25 -2.48 22.66
N TYR A 36 -0.31 -3.33 23.13
CA TYR A 36 -0.61 -4.67 23.64
C TYR A 36 -1.66 -4.65 24.74
N TYR A 37 -1.43 -3.89 25.82
CA TYR A 37 -2.40 -3.79 26.92
C TYR A 37 -3.74 -3.23 26.45
N THR A 38 -3.69 -2.29 25.52
CA THR A 38 -4.88 -1.62 25.03
C THR A 38 -5.77 -2.52 24.20
N PHE A 39 -5.21 -3.32 23.28
CA PHE A 39 -6.03 -4.27 22.53
C PHE A 39 -6.49 -5.42 23.42
N MET A 40 -5.66 -5.88 24.38
CA MET A 40 -6.04 -6.94 25.33
C MET A 40 -7.21 -6.54 26.23
N SER A 41 -7.37 -5.24 26.49
CA SER A 41 -8.48 -4.67 27.25
C SER A 41 -9.82 -4.65 26.49
N LEU A 42 -9.84 -5.04 25.20
CA LEU A 42 -11.09 -5.12 24.45
C LEU A 42 -11.97 -6.27 24.96
N PRO A 43 -13.28 -6.04 25.13
CA PRO A 43 -14.15 -6.93 25.92
C PRO A 43 -14.40 -8.29 25.27
N SER A 44 -14.25 -8.42 23.95
CA SER A 44 -14.51 -9.68 23.23
C SER A 44 -13.31 -10.12 22.41
N ASP A 45 -13.10 -11.44 22.31
CA ASP A 45 -12.04 -12.02 21.48
C ASP A 45 -12.19 -11.60 20.01
N LYS A 46 -13.43 -11.45 19.53
CA LYS A 46 -13.71 -10.91 18.19
C LYS A 46 -13.14 -9.51 18.01
N SER A 47 -13.35 -8.61 18.97
CA SER A 47 -12.81 -7.25 18.94
C SER A 47 -11.28 -7.25 19.00
N ARG A 48 -10.67 -8.11 19.83
CA ARG A 48 -9.21 -8.27 19.93
C ARG A 48 -8.61 -8.72 18.60
N LEU A 49 -9.16 -9.78 18.02
CA LEU A 49 -8.73 -10.31 16.72
C LEU A 49 -8.87 -9.28 15.60
N MET A 50 -9.98 -8.53 15.56
CA MET A 50 -10.16 -7.48 14.56
C MET A 50 -9.16 -6.33 14.72
N SER A 51 -8.86 -5.91 15.96
CA SER A 51 -7.85 -4.88 16.20
C SER A 51 -6.48 -5.34 15.72
N LEU A 52 -6.06 -6.55 16.09
CA LEU A 52 -4.78 -7.12 15.66
C LEU A 52 -4.68 -7.25 14.14
N ARG A 53 -5.75 -7.70 13.46
CA ARG A 53 -5.78 -7.80 12.00
C ARG A 53 -5.58 -6.45 11.34
N VAL A 54 -6.31 -5.43 11.76
CA VAL A 54 -6.20 -4.08 11.19
C VAL A 54 -4.79 -3.53 11.38
N ILE A 55 -4.19 -3.70 12.56
CA ILE A 55 -2.83 -3.21 12.82
C ILE A 55 -1.78 -3.99 12.02
N ARG A 56 -1.88 -5.32 11.95
CA ARG A 56 -0.98 -6.14 11.11
C ARG A 56 -1.04 -5.71 9.64
N ARG A 57 -2.25 -5.49 9.10
CA ARG A 57 -2.46 -5.02 7.73
C ARG A 57 -1.72 -3.72 7.47
N TRP A 58 -1.93 -2.71 8.31
CA TRP A 58 -1.27 -1.40 8.15
C TRP A 58 0.25 -1.46 8.26
N ILE A 59 0.78 -2.21 9.24
CA ILE A 59 2.23 -2.41 9.37
C ILE A 59 2.81 -3.02 8.09
N TYR A 60 2.13 -4.02 7.53
CA TYR A 60 2.59 -4.71 6.33
C TYR A 60 2.49 -3.82 5.08
N GLN A 61 1.42 -3.03 4.93
CA GLN A 61 1.28 -2.05 3.84
C GLN A 61 2.38 -0.98 3.89
N ILE A 62 2.61 -0.36 5.06
CA ILE A 62 3.64 0.69 5.23
C ILE A 62 5.04 0.10 4.99
N TRP A 63 5.31 -1.12 5.47
CA TRP A 63 6.58 -1.79 5.24
C TRP A 63 6.79 -2.12 3.76
N THR A 64 5.76 -2.60 3.07
CA THR A 64 5.80 -2.88 1.62
C THR A 64 6.03 -1.61 0.80
N LEU A 65 5.36 -0.51 1.18
CA LEU A 65 5.60 0.81 0.58
C LEU A 65 7.05 1.26 0.77
N LYS A 66 7.61 1.10 1.97
CA LYS A 66 9.03 1.38 2.25
C LYS A 66 9.94 0.61 1.29
N LEU A 67 9.69 -0.68 1.06
CA LEU A 67 10.48 -1.48 0.11
C LEU A 67 10.36 -0.94 -1.32
N ALA A 68 9.18 -0.47 -1.74
CA ALA A 68 8.99 0.13 -3.06
C ALA A 68 9.77 1.45 -3.19
N CYS A 69 9.76 2.31 -2.16
CA CYS A 69 10.55 3.54 -2.14
C CYS A 69 12.06 3.27 -2.18
N GLU A 70 12.55 2.22 -1.51
CA GLU A 70 13.94 1.77 -1.62
C GLU A 70 14.29 1.26 -3.01
N ALA A 71 13.41 0.44 -3.62
CA ALA A 71 13.58 -0.06 -4.97
C ALA A 71 13.73 1.07 -5.99
N LEU A 72 12.92 2.12 -5.84
CA LEU A 72 12.95 3.32 -6.68
C LEU A 72 14.04 4.32 -6.29
N LYS A 73 14.89 4.00 -5.32
CA LYS A 73 16.01 4.85 -4.86
C LYS A 73 15.56 6.26 -4.46
N ALA A 74 14.45 6.37 -3.72
CA ALA A 74 13.93 7.65 -3.26
C ALA A 74 15.02 8.51 -2.59
N SER A 75 15.31 9.68 -3.16
CA SER A 75 16.34 10.61 -2.65
C SER A 75 15.77 11.59 -1.63
N LYS A 76 14.55 12.07 -1.85
CA LYS A 76 13.87 13.05 -1.01
C LYS A 76 12.36 12.83 -1.03
N PHE A 77 11.68 13.18 0.06
CA PHE A 77 10.21 13.21 0.13
C PHE A 77 9.68 14.66 0.09
N LYS A 78 8.52 14.84 -0.52
CA LYS A 78 7.81 16.12 -0.79
C LYS A 78 6.29 15.95 -0.59
N GLY A 79 5.55 17.04 -0.78
CA GLY A 79 4.09 17.09 -0.78
C GLY A 79 3.54 17.58 0.55
N HIS A 80 3.96 16.95 1.65
CA HIS A 80 3.59 17.35 3.01
C HIS A 80 4.82 17.74 3.81
N GLU A 81 4.76 18.89 4.48
CA GLU A 81 5.85 19.41 5.30
C GLU A 81 5.32 20.13 6.54
N TYR A 82 5.95 19.89 7.69
CA TYR A 82 5.71 20.62 8.93
C TYR A 82 7.04 21.07 9.52
N GLU A 83 7.19 22.37 9.80
CA GLU A 83 8.43 22.96 10.33
C GLU A 83 9.69 22.57 9.54
N GLY A 84 9.60 22.51 8.20
CA GLY A 84 10.74 22.16 7.34
C GLY A 84 11.03 20.66 7.25
N ARG A 85 10.22 19.80 7.87
CA ARG A 85 10.37 18.34 7.82
C ARG A 85 9.27 17.70 6.97
N PRO A 86 9.63 16.93 5.92
CA PRO A 86 8.65 16.21 5.15
C PRO A 86 8.04 15.08 5.98
N TYR A 87 6.78 14.75 5.73
CA TYR A 87 6.15 13.61 6.38
C TYR A 87 5.25 12.80 5.44
N TRP A 88 5.08 11.51 5.74
CA TRP A 88 4.08 10.67 5.10
C TRP A 88 2.73 10.87 5.78
N TRP A 89 1.71 11.27 5.00
CA TRP A 89 0.32 11.35 5.42
C TRP A 89 -0.32 9.96 5.42
N ILE A 90 -0.52 9.38 6.61
CA ILE A 90 -1.14 8.07 6.76
C ILE A 90 -2.58 8.24 7.23
N GLU A 91 -3.51 8.15 6.28
CA GLU A 91 -4.94 8.18 6.55
C GLU A 91 -5.67 7.17 5.69
N GLN A 92 -6.59 6.45 6.33
CA GLN A 92 -7.47 5.51 5.66
C GLN A 92 -8.34 6.24 4.62
N GLY A 93 -8.19 5.88 3.35
CA GLY A 93 -9.06 6.37 2.28
C GLY A 93 -8.93 7.86 1.99
N SER A 94 -7.73 8.42 2.22
CA SER A 94 -7.43 9.82 1.94
C SER A 94 -7.56 10.15 0.46
N ASP A 95 -8.07 11.35 0.16
CA ASP A 95 -7.98 11.94 -1.17
C ASP A 95 -6.64 12.68 -1.37
N MET A 96 -5.85 12.91 -0.32
CA MET A 96 -4.47 13.38 -0.41
C MET A 96 -3.49 12.23 -0.59
N CYS A 97 -2.40 12.46 -1.32
CA CYS A 97 -1.28 11.53 -1.41
C CYS A 97 -0.67 11.24 -0.04
N THR A 98 -0.08 10.06 0.10
CA THR A 98 0.72 9.75 1.28
C THR A 98 1.99 10.60 1.26
N SER A 99 2.67 10.69 0.12
CA SER A 99 3.79 11.60 -0.12
C SER A 99 4.19 11.51 -1.59
N ILE A 100 5.10 12.40 -1.99
CA ILE A 100 5.76 12.38 -3.29
C ILE A 100 7.25 12.12 -3.04
N MET A 101 7.90 11.29 -3.86
CA MET A 101 9.33 11.00 -3.75
C MET A 101 10.09 11.39 -5.01
N GLU A 102 11.25 12.00 -4.85
CA GLU A 102 12.23 12.18 -5.92
C GLU A 102 12.92 10.86 -6.22
N THR A 103 12.95 10.45 -7.48
CA THR A 103 13.62 9.23 -7.93
C THR A 103 14.46 9.49 -9.18
N PRO A 104 15.39 8.60 -9.55
CA PRO A 104 16.08 8.66 -10.84
C PRO A 104 15.16 8.54 -12.07
N PHE A 105 13.91 8.10 -11.88
CA PHE A 105 12.94 7.92 -12.97
C PHE A 105 12.05 9.14 -13.21
N GLU A 106 11.93 10.03 -12.21
CA GLU A 106 11.15 11.27 -12.08
C GLU A 106 10.55 11.36 -10.66
N ASP A 107 9.76 12.40 -10.36
CA ASP A 107 8.96 12.42 -9.14
C ASP A 107 7.89 11.32 -9.18
N VAL A 108 7.73 10.56 -8.10
CA VAL A 108 6.70 9.50 -7.98
C VAL A 108 5.77 9.84 -6.83
N THR A 109 4.49 9.99 -7.13
CA THR A 109 3.44 10.15 -6.13
C THR A 109 2.93 8.79 -5.70
N PHE A 110 2.64 8.63 -4.40
CA PHE A 110 2.05 7.41 -3.90
C PHE A 110 0.94 7.65 -2.86
N TRP A 111 0.00 6.71 -2.83
CA TRP A 111 -1.10 6.66 -1.88
C TRP A 111 -1.16 5.30 -1.20
N LEU A 112 -1.39 5.32 0.10
CA LEU A 112 -1.94 4.17 0.83
C LEU A 112 -3.46 4.24 0.85
N GLU A 113 -4.11 3.08 0.69
CA GLU A 113 -5.57 2.96 0.67
C GLU A 113 -6.20 3.96 -0.32
N PHE A 114 -5.71 4.00 -1.57
CA PHE A 114 -6.08 4.97 -2.61
C PHE A 114 -7.59 5.02 -2.83
N GLN A 115 -8.19 6.20 -2.71
CA GLN A 115 -9.59 6.42 -3.06
C GLN A 115 -9.73 7.59 -4.04
N PRO A 116 -10.22 7.32 -5.26
CA PRO A 116 -10.61 8.42 -6.13
C PRO A 116 -11.77 9.16 -5.45
N GLY A 117 -11.66 10.48 -5.32
CA GLY A 117 -12.69 11.33 -4.69
C GLY A 117 -14.07 11.18 -5.33
N SER A 118 -15.08 11.89 -4.80
CA SER A 118 -16.52 11.77 -5.09
C SER A 118 -16.96 11.76 -6.58
N GLY A 119 -16.09 12.07 -7.54
CA GLY A 119 -16.28 11.77 -8.97
C GLY A 119 -16.26 10.26 -9.33
N ALA A 120 -15.83 9.39 -8.41
CA ALA A 120 -15.81 7.93 -8.57
C ALA A 120 -17.20 7.26 -8.62
N HIS A 121 -18.29 8.02 -8.39
CA HIS A 121 -19.66 7.55 -8.65
C HIS A 121 -19.83 7.02 -10.09
N MET A 122 -19.02 7.50 -11.04
CA MET A 122 -18.98 7.02 -12.42
C MET A 122 -18.32 5.65 -12.58
N ILE A 123 -17.32 5.31 -11.75
CA ILE A 123 -16.65 3.98 -11.82
C ILE A 123 -17.62 2.88 -11.37
N GLY A 124 -18.47 3.19 -10.39
CA GLY A 124 -19.52 2.28 -9.92
C GLY A 124 -20.63 1.98 -10.94
N MET A 125 -20.78 2.78 -12.01
CA MET A 125 -21.74 2.50 -13.08
C MET A 125 -21.24 1.44 -14.07
N PHE A 126 -19.92 1.21 -14.15
CA PHE A 126 -19.32 0.23 -15.06
C PHE A 126 -19.16 -1.17 -14.44
N VAL A 127 -19.46 -1.33 -13.15
CA VAL A 127 -19.27 -2.59 -12.42
C VAL A 127 -20.60 -3.00 -11.80
N GLU A 128 -21.16 -4.13 -12.23
CA GLU A 128 -22.44 -4.68 -11.74
C GLU A 128 -22.46 -4.94 -10.21
N ARG A 129 -21.30 -4.91 -9.55
CA ARG A 129 -21.15 -5.00 -8.10
C ARG A 129 -20.43 -3.78 -7.55
N ARG A 130 -21.00 -3.18 -6.50
CA ARG A 130 -20.32 -2.18 -5.64
C ARG A 130 -19.18 -2.86 -4.86
N VAL A 131 -18.04 -3.06 -5.51
CA VAL A 131 -16.79 -3.39 -4.82
C VAL A 131 -16.28 -2.06 -4.24
N PRO A 132 -16.06 -1.94 -2.92
CA PRO A 132 -15.37 -0.78 -2.36
C PRO A 132 -14.00 -0.68 -3.03
N ILE A 133 -13.79 0.36 -3.83
CA ILE A 133 -12.60 0.49 -4.66
C ILE A 133 -11.53 1.21 -3.83
N ARG A 134 -10.59 0.44 -3.29
CA ARG A 134 -9.50 0.95 -2.45
C ARG A 134 -8.29 0.02 -2.54
N PRO A 135 -7.42 0.19 -3.55
CA PRO A 135 -6.12 -0.47 -3.58
C PRO A 135 -5.28 -0.04 -2.37
N ASP A 136 -4.50 -0.97 -1.83
CA ASP A 136 -3.67 -0.78 -0.65
C ASP A 136 -2.53 0.20 -0.94
N ILE A 137 -1.85 0.07 -2.08
CA ILE A 137 -0.78 0.97 -2.50
C ILE A 137 -0.90 1.28 -3.98
N VAL A 138 -0.85 2.57 -4.32
CA VAL A 138 -0.79 3.08 -5.70
C VAL A 138 0.48 3.90 -5.85
N LEU A 139 1.24 3.66 -6.92
CA LEU A 139 2.41 4.45 -7.32
C LEU A 139 2.18 5.01 -8.73
N VAL A 140 2.44 6.31 -8.93
CA VAL A 140 2.30 6.97 -10.23
C VAL A 140 3.45 7.94 -10.49
N LYS A 141 3.88 8.02 -11.74
CA LYS A 141 4.86 8.98 -12.26
C LYS A 141 4.26 10.39 -12.36
N GLY A 142 4.90 11.33 -11.68
CA GLY A 142 4.55 12.74 -11.61
C GLY A 142 4.24 13.21 -10.18
N TYR A 143 3.91 14.49 -10.10
CA TYR A 143 3.60 15.20 -8.85
C TYR A 143 2.08 15.41 -8.75
N PHE A 144 1.43 14.77 -7.78
CA PHE A 144 -0.01 14.92 -7.53
C PHE A 144 -0.28 14.96 -6.03
N GLU A 145 -0.81 16.08 -5.54
CA GLU A 145 -1.16 16.17 -4.12
C GLU A 145 -2.49 15.49 -3.82
N TRP A 146 -3.43 15.53 -4.76
CA TRP A 146 -4.79 15.02 -4.60
C TRP A 146 -5.12 13.93 -5.63
N THR A 147 -5.97 12.97 -5.26
CA THR A 147 -6.42 11.91 -6.18
C THR A 147 -7.21 12.48 -7.35
N ARG A 148 -7.94 13.59 -7.15
CA ARG A 148 -8.65 14.29 -8.25
C ARG A 148 -7.69 14.79 -9.32
N ASP A 149 -6.54 15.36 -8.93
CA ASP A 149 -5.58 15.95 -9.87
C ASP A 149 -4.97 14.85 -10.75
N PHE A 150 -4.68 13.70 -10.15
CA PHE A 150 -4.25 12.51 -10.88
C PHE A 150 -5.35 12.00 -11.83
N VAL A 151 -6.59 11.87 -11.37
CA VAL A 151 -7.71 11.38 -12.20
C VAL A 151 -7.97 12.32 -13.39
N GLU A 152 -7.98 13.63 -13.16
CA GLU A 152 -8.17 14.66 -14.20
C GLU A 152 -7.02 14.69 -15.22
N SER A 153 -5.81 14.28 -14.83
CA SER A 153 -4.67 14.17 -15.74
C SER A 153 -4.85 13.11 -16.84
N GLY A 154 -5.77 12.16 -16.64
CA GLY A 154 -6.01 11.04 -17.57
C GLY A 154 -4.84 10.04 -17.66
N LYS A 155 -3.81 10.16 -16.82
CA LYS A 155 -2.69 9.21 -16.78
C LYS A 155 -3.16 7.84 -16.23
N ALA A 156 -2.52 6.78 -16.70
CA ALA A 156 -2.70 5.45 -16.14
C ALA A 156 -1.93 5.31 -14.82
N ILE A 157 -2.40 4.41 -13.94
CA ILE A 157 -1.64 4.02 -12.76
C ILE A 157 -0.44 3.17 -13.20
N ASP A 158 0.77 3.51 -12.73
CA ASP A 158 1.98 2.75 -13.07
C ASP A 158 2.06 1.43 -12.32
N VAL A 159 1.80 1.45 -11.01
CA VAL A 159 1.81 0.25 -10.16
C VAL A 159 0.66 0.27 -9.15
N ILE A 160 -0.07 -0.83 -9.09
CA ILE A 160 -0.88 -1.20 -7.92
C ILE A 160 -0.17 -2.33 -7.17
N ILE A 161 -0.12 -2.22 -5.84
CA ILE A 161 0.39 -3.29 -4.97
C ILE A 161 -0.71 -3.63 -3.96
N GLU A 162 -1.21 -4.87 -4.02
CA GLU A 162 -2.11 -5.40 -2.99
C GLU A 162 -1.35 -6.22 -1.96
N CYS A 163 -1.51 -5.83 -0.71
CA CYS A 163 -0.82 -6.45 0.41
C CYS A 163 -1.70 -7.55 1.01
N LYS A 164 -1.14 -8.75 1.19
CA LYS A 164 -1.81 -9.87 1.86
C LYS A 164 -0.97 -10.40 3.01
N GLU A 165 -1.32 -9.99 4.23
CA GLU A 165 -0.62 -10.31 5.48
C GLU A 165 -1.08 -11.62 6.13
N ASP A 166 -2.22 -12.17 5.70
CA ASP A 166 -2.75 -13.44 6.20
C ASP A 166 -2.38 -14.60 5.24
N PRO A 167 -2.37 -15.86 5.74
CA PRO A 167 -2.17 -17.03 4.89
C PRO A 167 -3.15 -17.10 3.73
N PHE A 168 -2.72 -17.66 2.59
CA PHE A 168 -3.50 -17.73 1.34
C PHE A 168 -4.94 -18.19 1.52
N ASP A 169 -5.19 -19.21 2.36
CA ASP A 169 -6.55 -19.72 2.60
C ASP A 169 -7.53 -18.70 3.18
N LYS A 170 -7.04 -17.65 3.83
CA LYS A 170 -7.86 -16.57 4.40
C LYS A 170 -8.30 -15.56 3.37
N TRP A 171 -7.49 -15.31 2.34
CA TRP A 171 -7.75 -14.28 1.33
C TRP A 171 -7.97 -14.82 -0.08
N LYS A 172 -7.88 -16.13 -0.34
CA LYS A 172 -8.09 -16.71 -1.69
C LYS A 172 -9.41 -16.30 -2.36
N GLY A 173 -10.45 -16.03 -1.56
CA GLY A 173 -11.74 -15.52 -2.06
C GLY A 173 -11.65 -14.10 -2.63
N GLU A 174 -10.68 -13.31 -2.16
CA GLU A 174 -10.42 -11.94 -2.61
C GLU A 174 -9.85 -11.86 -4.02
N ILE A 175 -9.36 -12.98 -4.58
CA ILE A 175 -8.92 -13.01 -5.98
C ILE A 175 -10.06 -12.59 -6.92
N GLU A 176 -11.22 -13.20 -6.75
CA GLU A 176 -12.39 -12.92 -7.59
C GLU A 176 -13.19 -11.71 -7.08
N SER A 177 -13.19 -11.46 -5.76
CA SER A 177 -14.01 -10.39 -5.18
C SER A 177 -13.33 -9.02 -5.14
N GLN A 178 -12.00 -8.95 -5.26
CA GLN A 178 -11.24 -7.70 -5.14
C GLN A 178 -10.11 -7.57 -6.17
N ILE A 179 -9.16 -8.51 -6.22
CA ILE A 179 -7.92 -8.39 -7.00
C ILE A 179 -8.21 -8.29 -8.52
N ILE A 180 -8.96 -9.24 -9.08
CA ILE A 180 -9.35 -9.20 -10.50
C ILE A 180 -10.23 -7.97 -10.82
N PRO A 181 -11.24 -7.63 -9.99
CA PRO A 181 -11.96 -6.37 -10.16
C PRO A 181 -11.07 -5.13 -10.22
N TYR A 182 -10.08 -5.00 -9.32
CA TYR A 182 -9.16 -3.86 -9.33
C TYR A 182 -8.36 -3.80 -10.64
N GLN A 183 -7.85 -4.93 -11.13
CA GLN A 183 -7.13 -4.99 -12.42
C GLN A 183 -8.02 -4.51 -13.58
N LYS A 184 -9.30 -4.92 -13.60
CA LYS A 184 -10.25 -4.53 -14.67
C LYS A 184 -10.66 -3.07 -14.61
N ILE A 185 -10.84 -2.54 -13.40
CA ILE A 185 -11.30 -1.17 -13.16
C ILE A 185 -10.18 -0.18 -13.43
N PHE A 186 -9.03 -0.36 -12.78
CA PHE A 186 -7.94 0.60 -12.82
C PHE A 186 -7.03 0.43 -14.02
N LYS A 187 -6.96 -0.79 -14.58
CA LYS A 187 -6.08 -1.16 -15.69
C LYS A 187 -4.66 -0.60 -15.49
N PRO A 188 -4.03 -0.86 -14.33
CA PRO A 188 -2.69 -0.36 -14.08
C PRO A 188 -1.71 -0.98 -15.07
N ARG A 189 -0.60 -0.28 -15.35
CA ARG A 189 0.47 -0.83 -16.18
C ARG A 189 1.08 -2.08 -15.56
N ASN A 190 1.16 -2.12 -14.23
CA ASN A 190 1.64 -3.26 -13.46
C ASN A 190 0.75 -3.46 -12.22
N PHE A 191 0.42 -4.72 -11.91
CA PHE A 191 -0.30 -5.09 -10.69
C PHE A 191 0.50 -6.18 -9.98
N ILE A 192 0.88 -5.92 -8.74
CA ILE A 192 1.62 -6.85 -7.88
C ILE A 192 0.75 -7.24 -6.68
N VAL A 193 0.65 -8.53 -6.40
CA VAL A 193 0.19 -9.04 -5.10
C VAL A 193 1.41 -9.34 -4.25
N ALA A 194 1.60 -8.58 -3.18
CA ALA A 194 2.66 -8.77 -2.20
C ALA A 194 2.13 -9.61 -1.03
N SER A 195 2.42 -10.89 -1.00
CA SER A 195 1.95 -11.82 0.04
C SER A 195 3.03 -12.09 1.08
N LEU A 196 2.70 -11.87 2.36
CA LEU A 196 3.60 -12.13 3.48
C LEU A 196 3.92 -13.62 3.58
N GLU A 197 2.91 -14.45 3.32
CA GLU A 197 2.98 -15.91 3.36
C GLU A 197 3.07 -16.48 1.94
N ARG A 198 3.44 -17.76 1.83
CA ARG A 198 3.50 -18.47 0.55
C ARG A 198 2.13 -18.57 -0.13
N VAL A 199 2.15 -18.51 -1.45
CA VAL A 199 0.98 -18.64 -2.33
C VAL A 199 1.17 -19.87 -3.23
N PRO A 200 0.18 -20.76 -3.36
CA PRO A 200 0.28 -21.92 -4.25
C PRO A 200 0.62 -21.52 -5.69
N GLU A 201 1.52 -22.26 -6.35
CA GLU A 201 1.94 -21.99 -7.73
C GLU A 201 0.75 -21.90 -8.70
N THR A 202 -0.27 -22.75 -8.52
CA THR A 202 -1.49 -22.73 -9.34
C THR A 202 -2.23 -21.39 -9.25
N ALA A 203 -2.24 -20.75 -8.09
CA ALA A 203 -2.84 -19.43 -7.90
C ALA A 203 -1.96 -18.34 -8.52
N LYS A 204 -0.63 -18.43 -8.39
CA LYS A 204 0.32 -17.50 -9.02
C LYS A 204 0.22 -17.53 -10.55
N GLU A 205 0.21 -18.72 -11.15
CA GLU A 205 0.02 -18.89 -12.60
C GLU A 205 -1.32 -18.33 -13.08
N ARG A 206 -2.39 -18.53 -12.31
CA ARG A 206 -3.71 -17.98 -12.64
C ARG A 206 -3.71 -16.46 -12.64
N LEU A 207 -3.13 -15.84 -11.61
CA LEU A 207 -3.01 -14.38 -11.51
C LEU A 207 -2.11 -13.82 -12.61
N LYS A 208 -1.00 -14.50 -12.92
CA LYS A 208 -0.09 -14.11 -14.00
C LYS A 208 -0.77 -14.10 -15.37
N LYS A 209 -1.66 -15.07 -15.65
CA LYS A 209 -2.49 -15.07 -16.88
C LYS A 209 -3.43 -13.86 -16.98
N GLN A 210 -3.73 -13.20 -15.87
CA GLN A 210 -4.50 -11.94 -15.82
C GLN A 210 -3.61 -10.69 -15.83
N GLY A 211 -2.29 -10.83 -16.01
CA GLY A 211 -1.32 -9.73 -15.96
C GLY A 211 -1.00 -9.26 -14.54
N ILE A 212 -1.22 -10.11 -13.54
CA ILE A 212 -0.98 -9.80 -12.13
C ILE A 212 0.20 -10.65 -11.64
N ASP A 213 1.29 -9.99 -11.25
CA ASP A 213 2.45 -10.65 -10.67
C ASP A 213 2.22 -10.90 -9.17
N VAL A 214 2.77 -12.00 -8.67
CA VAL A 214 2.67 -12.35 -7.24
C VAL A 214 4.08 -12.52 -6.70
N VAL A 215 4.39 -11.78 -5.64
CA VAL A 215 5.60 -11.99 -4.83
C VAL A 215 5.16 -12.50 -3.47
N ASP A 216 5.45 -13.77 -3.19
CA ASP A 216 5.07 -14.43 -1.95
C ASP A 216 6.26 -14.65 -1.01
N ASP A 217 5.97 -15.07 0.22
CA ASP A 217 6.97 -15.16 1.30
C ASP A 217 7.72 -13.83 1.52
N LEU A 218 7.06 -12.69 1.25
CA LEU A 218 7.64 -11.35 1.33
C LEU A 218 7.69 -10.89 2.79
N LYS A 219 8.81 -11.17 3.45
CA LYS A 219 9.03 -10.90 4.88
C LYS A 219 10.45 -10.37 5.13
N PRO A 220 10.71 -9.74 6.29
CA PRO A 220 12.05 -9.29 6.64
C PRO A 220 13.10 -10.38 6.43
N ASN A 221 14.21 -10.00 5.80
CA ASN A 221 15.36 -10.87 5.49
C ASN A 221 15.08 -12.03 4.51
N SER A 222 13.97 -12.03 3.77
CA SER A 222 13.72 -13.03 2.72
C SER A 222 14.38 -12.68 1.39
N GLU A 223 14.64 -13.71 0.57
CA GLU A 223 15.15 -13.52 -0.80
C GLU A 223 14.10 -12.87 -1.72
N SER A 224 12.80 -13.04 -1.42
CA SER A 224 11.70 -12.44 -2.17
C SER A 224 11.68 -10.91 -2.12
N ILE A 225 12.39 -10.27 -1.18
CA ILE A 225 12.62 -8.82 -1.23
C ILE A 225 13.32 -8.42 -2.54
N LYS A 226 14.30 -9.20 -3.02
CA LYS A 226 14.99 -8.91 -4.29
C LYS A 226 14.05 -9.05 -5.49
N GLU A 227 13.19 -10.06 -5.46
CA GLU A 227 12.16 -10.24 -6.48
C GLU A 227 11.19 -9.05 -6.51
N PHE A 228 10.65 -8.66 -5.34
CA PHE A 228 9.75 -7.51 -5.20
C PHE A 228 10.39 -6.22 -5.72
N THR A 229 11.58 -5.87 -5.23
CA THR A 229 12.31 -4.67 -5.66
C THR A 229 12.59 -4.68 -7.16
N SER A 230 12.96 -5.83 -7.74
CA SER A 230 13.19 -5.96 -9.18
C SER A 230 11.92 -5.76 -9.99
N SER A 231 10.77 -6.26 -9.53
CA SER A 231 9.48 -6.04 -10.17
C SER A 231 9.07 -4.57 -10.14
N ILE A 232 9.31 -3.87 -9.02
CA ILE A 232 9.07 -2.42 -8.91
C ILE A 232 9.96 -1.62 -9.87
N VAL A 233 11.26 -1.91 -9.92
CA VAL A 233 12.17 -1.22 -10.84
C VAL A 233 11.76 -1.43 -12.30
N LYS A 234 11.49 -2.68 -12.70
CA LYS A 234 11.04 -3.00 -14.07
C LYS A 234 9.76 -2.28 -14.44
N ALA A 235 8.84 -2.10 -13.50
CA ALA A 235 7.60 -1.38 -13.72
C ALA A 235 7.82 0.08 -14.10
N PHE A 236 8.85 0.73 -13.54
CA PHE A 236 9.17 2.14 -13.81
C PHE A 236 10.14 2.35 -14.99
N GLU A 237 10.94 1.35 -15.36
CA GLU A 237 11.79 1.38 -16.56
C GLU A 237 10.99 1.25 -17.86
N ARG A 238 9.85 0.58 -17.83
CA ARG A 238 9.00 0.30 -19.01
C ARG A 238 7.85 1.29 -19.21
N ALA A 239 7.72 2.24 -18.29
CA ALA A 239 6.58 3.16 -18.14
C ALA A 239 6.78 4.51 -18.82
#